data_AF-A0A379T4I0-F1
#
_entry.id   AF-A0A379T4I0-F1
#
_cell.length_a   1.000
_cell.length_b   1.000
_cell.length_c   1.000
_cell.angle_alpha   90.00
_cell.angle_beta   90.00
_cell.angle_gamma   90.00
#
_symmetry.space_group_name_H-M   'P 1'
#
loop_
_entity.id
_entity.type
_entity.pdbx_description
1 polymer ?
#
loop_
_entity_poly.entity_id
_entity_poly.type
_entity_poly.pdbx_seq_one_letter_code
_entity_poly.pdbx_strand_id
1 'polypeptide(L)'
;MPVQRPYNPNARRMAEMIQADWAKIGVQAKIVTYEWGEYLKRAKDGEHQTVMMGWTGDNGDPDNFFATLFSCDAAQQSSNYSKWCYKPFEDLIQPARATDDHNKRVELYKQGPGCDA
;
A
#
# COMPACT_ATOMS: atom_id res chain seq x y z
N MET A 1 1.44 13.45 -3.67
CA MET A 1 0.48 13.11 -4.73
C MET A 1 -0.18 14.39 -5.24
N PRO A 2 0.04 14.78 -6.51
CA PRO A 2 -0.41 16.06 -7.07
C PRO A 2 -1.84 16.05 -7.64
N VAL A 3 -2.43 14.87 -7.86
CA VAL A 3 -3.70 14.69 -8.58
C VAL A 3 -4.76 14.03 -7.71
N GLN A 4 -6.03 14.32 -8.00
CA GLN A 4 -7.17 13.65 -7.40
C GLN A 4 -7.24 12.18 -7.85
N ARG A 5 -7.61 11.29 -6.94
CA ARG A 5 -7.81 9.86 -7.20
C ARG A 5 -9.12 9.37 -6.57
N PRO A 6 -9.72 8.27 -7.04
CA PRO A 6 -10.95 7.72 -6.45
C PRO A 6 -10.83 7.44 -4.94
N TYR A 7 -9.65 7.03 -4.48
CA TYR A 7 -9.35 6.73 -3.08
C TYR A 7 -8.91 7.95 -2.25
N ASN A 8 -8.66 9.11 -2.88
CA ASN A 8 -8.24 10.32 -2.17
C ASN A 8 -8.57 11.58 -2.98
N PRO A 9 -9.63 12.32 -2.60
CA PRO A 9 -10.07 13.50 -3.35
C PRO A 9 -9.11 14.69 -3.23
N ASN A 10 -8.31 14.77 -2.15
CA ASN A 10 -7.36 15.87 -1.94
C ASN A 10 -6.20 15.44 -1.02
N ALA A 11 -5.15 14.87 -1.61
CA ALA A 11 -3.98 14.41 -0.85
C ALA A 11 -3.19 15.54 -0.21
N ARG A 12 -3.20 16.75 -0.79
CA ARG A 12 -2.51 17.90 -0.19
C ARG A 12 -3.16 18.27 1.14
N ARG A 13 -4.49 18.38 1.15
CA ARG A 13 -5.23 18.67 2.37
C ARG A 13 -5.05 17.57 3.43
N MET A 14 -5.08 16.31 3.00
CA MET A 14 -4.81 15.18 3.90
C MET A 14 -3.40 15.25 4.49
N ALA A 15 -2.38 15.58 3.68
CA ALA A 15 -1.00 15.70 4.15
C ALA A 15 -0.82 16.86 5.14
N GLU A 16 -1.49 18.00 4.94
CA GLU A 16 -1.51 19.12 5.90
C GLU A 16 -2.11 18.69 7.25
N MET A 17 -3.18 17.89 7.24
CA MET A 17 -3.79 17.36 8.45
C MET A 17 -2.85 16.39 9.19
N ILE A 18 -2.27 15.42 8.47
CA ILE A 18 -1.29 14.49 9.05
C ILE A 18 -0.07 15.24 9.60
N GLN A 19 0.45 16.23 8.87
CA GLN A 19 1.55 17.07 9.33
C GLN A 19 1.20 17.78 10.64
N ALA A 20 -0.01 18.34 10.75
CA ALA A 20 -0.47 18.99 11.98
C ALA A 20 -0.62 18.00 13.15
N ASP A 21 -1.12 16.79 12.90
CA ASP A 21 -1.25 15.77 13.94
C ASP A 21 0.09 15.21 14.39
N TRP A 22 1.01 14.97 13.46
CA TRP A 22 2.39 14.54 13.78
C TRP A 22 3.16 15.61 14.55
N ALA A 23 2.93 16.90 14.26
CA ALA A 23 3.54 17.98 15.03
C ALA A 23 3.14 17.94 16.52
N LYS A 24 1.92 17.49 16.86
CA LYS A 24 1.46 17.36 18.26
C LYS A 24 2.26 16.34 19.07
N ILE A 25 2.85 15.36 18.39
CA ILE A 25 3.70 14.33 19.00
C ILE A 25 5.20 14.57 18.73
N GLY A 26 5.56 15.76 18.25
CA GLY A 26 6.95 16.16 18.04
C GLY A 26 7.58 15.67 16.73
N VAL A 27 6.80 15.10 15.80
CA VAL A 27 7.28 14.65 14.49
C VAL A 27 7.12 15.78 13.48
N GLN A 28 8.25 16.25 12.93
CA GLN A 28 8.27 17.30 11.90
C GLN A 28 8.21 16.69 10.50
N ALA A 29 7.05 16.78 9.84
CA ALA A 29 6.88 16.31 8.46
C ALA A 29 7.14 17.43 7.46
N LYS A 30 7.80 17.11 6.33
CA LYS A 30 7.88 17.99 5.16
C LYS A 30 6.99 17.44 4.05
N ILE A 31 6.01 18.22 3.61
CA ILE A 31 5.16 17.84 2.48
C ILE A 31 5.95 18.03 1.18
N VAL A 32 6.05 16.96 0.39
CA VAL A 32 6.74 16.94 -0.91
C VAL A 32 5.78 16.44 -1.98
N THR A 33 5.80 17.07 -3.16
CA THR A 33 5.03 16.62 -4.33
C THR A 33 5.83 16.83 -5.61
N TYR A 34 5.49 16.02 -6.61
CA TYR A 34 6.06 16.04 -7.96
C TYR A 34 4.91 15.96 -8.97
N GLU A 35 5.22 16.03 -10.27
CA GLU A 35 4.30 15.56 -11.33
C GLU A 35 3.95 14.07 -11.08
N TRP A 36 2.78 13.61 -11.51
CA TRP A 36 2.26 12.29 -11.13
C TRP A 36 3.13 11.11 -11.60
N GLY A 37 3.59 11.14 -12.85
CA GLY A 37 4.49 10.10 -13.37
C GLY A 37 5.80 10.05 -12.60
N GLU A 38 6.42 11.22 -12.37
CA GLU A 38 7.64 11.33 -11.57
C GLU A 38 7.42 10.90 -10.11
N TYR A 39 6.27 11.23 -9.53
CA TYR A 39 5.90 10.84 -8.17
C TYR A 39 5.88 9.31 -8.02
N LEU A 40 5.24 8.61 -8.96
CA LEU A 40 5.20 7.15 -8.96
C LEU A 40 6.57 6.51 -9.18
N LYS A 41 7.37 7.07 -10.09
CA LYS A 41 8.72 6.60 -10.35
C LYS A 41 9.60 6.70 -9.10
N ARG A 42 9.67 7.88 -8.47
CA ARG A 42 10.45 8.11 -7.25
C ARG A 42 9.96 7.25 -6.08
N ALA A 43 8.65 7.04 -5.97
CA ALA A 43 8.09 6.16 -4.96
C ALA A 43 8.49 4.69 -5.18
N LYS A 44 8.48 4.23 -6.44
CA LYS A 44 8.99 2.91 -6.81
C LYS A 44 10.47 2.76 -6.48
N ASP A 45 11.27 3.79 -6.75
CA ASP A 45 12.71 3.81 -6.50
C ASP A 45 13.05 3.95 -5.00
N GLY A 46 12.04 4.17 -4.13
CA GLY A 46 12.21 4.21 -2.68
C GLY A 46 12.78 5.53 -2.16
N GLU A 47 12.62 6.62 -2.89
CA GLU A 47 13.15 7.94 -2.50
C GLU A 47 12.34 8.61 -1.36
N HIS A 48 11.18 8.07 -1.01
CA HIS A 48 10.32 8.61 0.05
C HIS A 48 10.61 7.99 1.42
N GLN A 49 10.35 8.75 2.47
CA GLN A 49 10.25 8.21 3.84
C GLN A 49 8.83 7.71 4.11
N THR A 50 7.82 8.47 3.66
CA THR A 50 6.40 8.08 3.65
C THR A 50 5.74 8.61 2.39
N VAL A 51 4.70 7.94 1.89
CA VAL A 51 4.06 8.27 0.62
C VAL A 51 2.54 8.16 0.72
N MET A 52 1.83 9.13 0.13
CA MET A 52 0.39 9.07 -0.04
C MET A 52 0.07 8.22 -1.26
N MET A 53 -0.61 7.09 -1.06
CA MET A 53 -0.98 6.16 -2.12
C MET A 53 -2.37 5.57 -1.89
N GLY A 54 -2.87 4.84 -2.88
CA GLY A 54 -4.06 4.01 -2.77
C GLY A 54 -4.23 3.12 -4.00
N TRP A 55 -5.29 2.32 -3.98
CA TRP A 55 -5.57 1.33 -5.01
C TRP A 55 -7.04 1.30 -5.40
N THR A 56 -7.33 0.86 -6.61
CA THR A 56 -8.66 0.50 -7.08
C THR A 56 -8.52 -0.87 -7.70
N GLY A 57 -9.35 -1.83 -7.28
CA GLY A 57 -9.20 -3.22 -7.72
C GLY A 57 -9.40 -3.37 -9.22
N ASP A 58 -8.51 -4.10 -9.88
CA ASP A 58 -8.51 -4.24 -11.34
C ASP A 58 -9.38 -5.39 -11.85
N ASN A 59 -9.52 -6.45 -11.04
CA ASN A 59 -10.11 -7.72 -11.49
C ASN A 59 -11.12 -8.35 -10.49
N GLY A 60 -11.37 -7.68 -9.35
CA GLY A 60 -12.27 -8.19 -8.31
C GLY A 60 -11.72 -9.34 -7.45
N ASP A 61 -10.46 -9.75 -7.65
CA ASP A 61 -9.81 -10.79 -6.87
C ASP A 61 -8.98 -10.19 -5.72
N PRO A 62 -9.05 -10.72 -4.48
CA PRO A 62 -8.25 -10.23 -3.35
C PRO A 62 -6.73 -10.23 -3.61
N ASP A 63 -6.23 -11.11 -4.48
CA ASP A 63 -4.82 -11.16 -4.88
C ASP A 63 -4.31 -9.82 -5.42
N ASN A 64 -5.17 -9.13 -6.20
CA ASN A 64 -4.85 -7.83 -6.79
C ASN A 64 -4.66 -6.72 -5.73
N PHE A 65 -5.12 -6.93 -4.50
CA PHE A 65 -4.79 -6.07 -3.37
C PHE A 65 -3.58 -6.61 -2.60
N PHE A 66 -3.62 -7.86 -2.14
CA PHE A 66 -2.62 -8.37 -1.21
C PHE A 66 -1.25 -8.59 -1.86
N ALA A 67 -1.17 -9.41 -2.90
CA ALA A 67 0.12 -9.74 -3.50
C ALA A 67 0.67 -8.57 -4.33
N THR A 68 -0.19 -7.90 -5.12
CA THR A 68 0.24 -6.79 -5.97
C THR A 68 0.80 -5.61 -5.16
N LEU A 69 0.27 -5.34 -3.95
CA LEU A 69 0.67 -4.18 -3.16
C LEU A 69 1.60 -4.48 -2.00
N PHE A 70 1.64 -5.72 -1.50
CA PHE A 70 2.36 -6.04 -0.26
C PHE A 70 3.20 -7.32 -0.28
N SER A 71 3.26 -8.05 -1.41
CA SER A 71 4.20 -9.17 -1.50
C SER A 71 5.66 -8.73 -1.48
N CYS A 72 6.54 -9.65 -1.13
CA CYS A 72 7.99 -9.49 -1.23
C CYS A 72 8.44 -9.24 -2.68
N ASP A 73 7.84 -9.92 -3.65
CA ASP A 73 8.10 -9.67 -5.08
C ASP A 73 7.72 -8.24 -5.46
N ALA A 74 6.57 -7.76 -4.96
CA ALA A 74 6.14 -6.40 -5.20
C ALA A 74 7.06 -5.36 -4.54
N ALA A 75 7.69 -5.68 -3.41
CA ALA A 75 8.63 -4.80 -2.71
C ALA A 75 9.88 -4.51 -3.55
N GLN A 76 10.33 -5.49 -4.33
CA GLN A 76 11.54 -5.36 -5.14
C GLN A 76 11.29 -4.52 -6.40
N GLN A 77 10.18 -4.76 -7.12
CA GLN A 77 10.05 -4.24 -8.49
C GLN A 77 8.67 -3.67 -8.85
N SER A 78 7.72 -3.58 -7.91
CA SER A 78 6.32 -3.21 -8.21
C SER A 78 5.76 -2.14 -7.24
N SER A 79 4.45 -2.16 -7.01
CA SER A 79 3.66 -1.16 -6.30
C SER A 79 3.73 -1.22 -4.77
N ASN A 80 4.56 -2.10 -4.19
CA ASN A 80 4.79 -2.10 -2.74
C ASN A 80 5.77 -0.99 -2.36
N TYR A 81 5.23 0.22 -2.23
CA TYR A 81 6.01 1.40 -1.84
C TYR A 81 6.35 1.44 -0.35
N SER A 82 5.75 0.57 0.47
CA SER A 82 6.15 0.37 1.86
C SER A 82 7.51 -0.32 1.98
N LYS A 83 8.00 -0.93 0.88
CA LYS A 83 9.22 -1.76 0.86
C LYS A 83 9.18 -2.86 1.93
N TRP A 84 7.98 -3.33 2.24
CA TRP A 84 7.74 -4.30 3.28
C TRP A 84 7.77 -5.71 2.70
N CYS A 85 8.52 -6.60 3.31
CA CYS A 85 8.57 -8.02 2.98
C CYS A 85 8.57 -8.82 4.27
N TYR A 86 7.56 -9.68 4.45
CA TYR A 86 7.34 -10.38 5.71
C TYR A 86 6.89 -11.81 5.47
N LYS A 87 7.72 -12.76 5.91
CA LYS A 87 7.53 -14.19 5.66
C LYS A 87 6.17 -14.74 6.12
N PRO A 88 5.65 -14.42 7.32
CA PRO A 88 4.33 -14.89 7.73
C PRO A 88 3.18 -14.38 6.85
N PHE A 89 3.32 -13.22 6.19
CA PHE A 89 2.33 -12.77 5.22
C PHE A 89 2.44 -13.54 3.90
N GLU A 90 3.66 -13.74 3.39
CA GLU A 90 3.91 -14.58 2.21
C GLU A 90 3.33 -15.99 2.39
N ASP A 91 3.46 -16.55 3.59
CA ASP A 91 2.93 -17.87 3.95
C ASP A 91 1.40 -17.97 3.90
N LEU A 92 0.71 -16.84 3.90
CA LEU A 92 -0.74 -16.77 3.72
C LEU A 92 -1.11 -16.48 2.26
N ILE A 93 -0.49 -15.47 1.65
CA ILE A 93 -0.91 -14.98 0.33
C ILE A 93 -0.48 -15.90 -0.80
N GLN A 94 0.67 -16.59 -0.71
CA GLN A 94 1.12 -17.46 -1.79
C GLN A 94 0.24 -18.73 -1.91
N PRO A 95 -0.12 -19.43 -0.82
CA PRO A 95 -1.09 -20.52 -0.90
C PRO A 95 -2.48 -20.06 -1.35
N ALA A 96 -2.91 -18.85 -0.98
CA ALA A 96 -4.21 -18.31 -1.37
C ALA A 96 -4.33 -18.09 -2.88
N ARG A 97 -3.20 -17.88 -3.58
CA ARG A 97 -3.14 -17.75 -5.04
C ARG A 97 -3.10 -19.09 -5.76
N ALA A 98 -2.48 -20.08 -5.13
CA ALA A 98 -2.25 -21.39 -5.74
C ALA A 98 -3.47 -22.32 -5.64
N THR A 99 -4.33 -22.14 -4.63
CA THR A 99 -5.49 -23.00 -4.40
C THR A 99 -6.71 -22.55 -5.21
N ASP A 100 -7.50 -23.51 -5.68
CA ASP A 100 -8.79 -23.32 -6.36
C ASP A 100 -10.00 -23.38 -5.41
N ASP A 101 -9.84 -23.99 -4.23
CA ASP A 101 -10.85 -23.98 -3.15
C ASP A 101 -11.12 -22.55 -2.62
N HIS A 102 -12.27 -22.00 -2.98
CA HIS A 102 -12.72 -20.68 -2.57
C HIS A 102 -12.76 -20.49 -1.05
N ASN A 103 -13.22 -21.46 -0.29
CA ASN A 103 -13.33 -21.33 1.17
C ASN A 103 -11.95 -21.26 1.81
N LYS A 104 -11.01 -22.07 1.32
CA LYS A 104 -9.62 -22.01 1.75
C LYS A 104 -8.97 -20.67 1.39
N ARG A 105 -9.25 -20.11 0.21
CA ARG A 105 -8.80 -18.75 -0.16
C ARG A 105 -9.32 -17.70 0.82
N VAL A 106 -10.61 -17.76 1.16
CA VAL A 106 -11.24 -16.83 2.11
C VAL A 106 -10.58 -16.91 3.49
N GLU A 107 -10.31 -18.11 4.01
CA GLU A 107 -9.63 -18.29 5.28
C GLU A 107 -8.22 -17.69 5.27
N LEU A 108 -7.44 -17.94 4.23
CA LEU A 108 -6.07 -17.43 4.10
C LEU A 108 -6.02 -15.90 4.01
N TYR A 109 -6.89 -15.29 3.22
CA TYR A 109 -6.94 -13.82 3.12
C TYR A 109 -7.47 -13.15 4.40
N LYS A 110 -8.30 -13.83 5.19
CA LYS A 110 -8.78 -13.32 6.49
C LYS A 110 -7.73 -13.35 7.59
N GLN A 111 -6.74 -14.24 7.52
CA GLN A 111 -5.66 -14.34 8.51
C GLN A 111 -4.55 -13.30 8.31
N GLY A 112 -4.67 -12.44 7.29
CA GLY A 112 -3.69 -11.39 7.02
C GLY A 112 -3.53 -10.40 8.19
N PRO A 113 -2.33 -9.81 8.39
CA PRO A 113 -2.10 -8.81 9.43
C PRO A 113 -3.10 -7.66 9.30
N GLY A 114 -3.92 -7.45 10.35
CA GLY A 114 -4.90 -6.35 10.43
C GLY A 114 -6.37 -6.77 10.39
N CYS A 115 -6.70 -8.07 10.31
CA CYS A 115 -8.08 -8.55 10.45
C CYS A 115 -8.46 -8.96 11.89
N ASP A 116 -7.51 -8.98 12.82
CA ASP A 116 -7.72 -9.22 14.26
C ASP A 116 -7.68 -7.91 15.07
N ALA A 117 -8.49 -6.92 14.69
CA ALA A 117 -8.72 -5.71 15.48
C ALA A 117 -10.21 -5.55 15.82
#